data_AF-A0A3A8NCS0-F1
#
_entry.id   AF-A0A3A8NCS0-F1
#
_cell.length_a   1.000
_cell.length_b   1.000
_cell.length_c   1.000
_cell.angle_alpha   90.00
_cell.angle_beta   90.00
_cell.angle_gamma   90.00
#
_symmetry.space_group_name_H-M   'P 1'
#
loop_
_entity.id
_entity.type
_entity.pdbx_description
1 polymer ?
#
loop_
_entity_poly.entity_id
_entity_poly.type
_entity_poly.pdbx_seq_one_letter_code
_entity_poly.pdbx_strand_id
1 'polypeptide(L)'
;MLGGAGVLVAALLAVALWPARKEQPPSVSGATVEATGPTVAPVTAADVSPRRAVPVRTPGPARSAATVVPPAPGDVPPEPEVANAPAQPNAPLAEELPQTARWKLEKTEHITSLLGRDVTRLEGEKQEARARGDKARVEEVDALLQRHRVRLDELREEARTLTEAARNEPPEP
;
A
#
# COMPACT_ATOMS: atom_id res chain seq x y z
N MET A 1 -26.54 5.31 -38.96
CA MET A 1 -25.28 4.92 -38.29
C MET A 1 -24.09 5.59 -38.97
N LEU A 2 -23.96 6.92 -38.89
CA LEU A 2 -22.75 7.66 -39.30
C LEU A 2 -22.58 8.79 -38.27
N GLY A 3 -21.69 8.59 -37.31
CA GLY A 3 -21.47 9.55 -36.23
C GLY A 3 -20.35 9.17 -35.27
N GLY A 4 -20.00 7.87 -35.21
CA GLY A 4 -18.95 7.37 -34.30
C GLY A 4 -17.52 7.62 -34.76
N ALA A 5 -17.27 7.80 -36.07
CA ALA A 5 -15.90 7.90 -36.59
C ALA A 5 -15.21 9.24 -36.26
N GLY A 6 -15.96 10.35 -36.17
CA GLY A 6 -15.38 11.67 -35.90
C GLY A 6 -14.86 11.84 -34.47
N VAL A 7 -15.49 11.19 -33.49
CA VAL A 7 -15.15 11.34 -32.06
C VAL A 7 -13.82 10.64 -31.74
N LEU A 8 -13.57 9.47 -32.35
CA LEU A 8 -12.32 8.71 -32.16
C LEU A 8 -11.10 9.46 -32.71
N VAL A 9 -11.24 10.13 -33.86
CA VAL A 9 -10.15 10.91 -34.47
C VAL A 9 -9.83 12.16 -33.64
N ALA A 10 -10.84 12.81 -33.06
CA ALA A 10 -10.64 13.96 -32.18
C ALA A 10 -9.93 13.60 -30.86
N ALA A 11 -10.26 12.44 -30.28
CA ALA A 11 -9.62 11.95 -29.06
C ALA A 11 -8.13 11.60 -29.28
N LEU A 12 -7.78 11.02 -30.43
CA LEU A 12 -6.40 10.70 -30.77
C LEU A 12 -5.53 11.94 -30.99
N LEU A 13 -6.07 13.00 -31.59
CA LEU A 13 -5.35 14.27 -31.78
C LEU A 13 -5.11 15.03 -30.46
N ALA A 14 -6.01 14.91 -29.48
CA ALA A 14 -5.87 15.56 -28.18
C ALA A 14 -4.71 14.98 -27.35
N VAL A 15 -4.40 13.68 -27.50
CA VAL A 15 -3.27 13.03 -26.82
C VAL A 15 -1.93 13.42 -27.44
N ALA A 16 -1.88 13.63 -28.75
CA ALA A 16 -0.65 14.02 -29.45
C ALA A 16 -0.18 15.45 -29.15
N LEU A 17 -1.09 16.34 -28.71
CA LEU A 17 -0.78 17.73 -28.42
C LEU A 17 -0.46 18.01 -26.94
N TRP A 18 -0.34 16.98 -26.10
CA TRP A 18 0.00 17.18 -24.69
C TRP A 18 1.46 17.63 -24.54
N PRO A 19 1.74 18.86 -24.05
CA PRO A 19 3.09 19.34 -23.92
C PRO A 19 3.80 18.58 -22.80
N ALA A 20 4.86 17.84 -23.17
CA ALA A 20 5.74 17.18 -22.22
C ALA A 20 6.36 18.24 -21.28
N ARG A 21 6.08 18.09 -19.98
CA ARG A 21 6.65 18.92 -18.92
C ARG A 21 8.17 18.67 -18.90
N LYS A 22 8.95 19.62 -19.43
CA LYS A 22 10.42 19.59 -19.33
C LYS A 22 10.81 19.65 -17.86
N GLU A 23 11.35 18.55 -17.33
CA GLU A 23 12.10 18.57 -16.08
C GLU A 23 13.36 19.40 -16.30
N GLN A 24 13.39 20.57 -15.66
CA GLN A 24 14.55 21.44 -15.63
C GLN A 24 15.42 21.02 -14.44
N PRO A 25 16.64 20.51 -14.65
CA PRO A 25 17.56 20.24 -13.55
C PRO A 25 17.97 21.58 -12.90
N PRO A 26 18.13 21.64 -11.56
CA PRO A 26 18.57 22.86 -10.89
C PRO A 26 20.00 23.18 -11.34
N SER A 27 20.14 24.30 -12.05
CA SER A 27 21.43 24.88 -12.43
C SER A 27 22.07 25.50 -11.20
N VAL A 28 23.18 24.92 -10.74
CA VAL A 28 24.03 25.51 -9.72
C VAL A 28 24.93 26.53 -10.41
N SER A 29 24.44 27.76 -10.57
CA SER A 29 25.28 28.88 -11.00
C SER A 29 25.96 29.48 -9.78
N GLY A 30 27.24 29.14 -9.62
CA GLY A 30 28.18 30.00 -8.92
C GLY A 30 28.36 31.30 -9.70
N ALA A 31 28.23 32.43 -9.00
CA ALA A 31 28.69 33.72 -9.49
C ALA A 31 29.17 34.57 -8.29
N THR A 32 30.48 34.68 -8.21
CA THR A 32 31.27 35.68 -7.50
C THR A 32 30.90 37.10 -7.95
N VAL A 33 30.69 38.03 -7.00
CA VAL A 33 30.83 39.48 -7.21
C VAL A 33 31.37 40.13 -5.92
N GLU A 34 32.65 40.52 -5.94
CA GLU A 34 33.27 41.64 -5.19
C GLU A 34 32.70 42.99 -5.71
N ALA A 35 32.64 44.15 -5.05
CA ALA A 35 33.07 44.71 -3.76
C ALA A 35 32.23 46.00 -3.54
N THR A 36 31.99 46.52 -2.33
CA THR A 36 32.72 47.67 -1.71
C THR A 36 32.17 47.93 -0.28
N GLY A 37 33.06 48.27 0.68
CA GLY A 37 32.90 48.13 2.16
C GLY A 37 32.00 49.15 2.92
N PRO A 38 32.22 49.43 4.24
CA PRO A 38 33.18 48.88 5.20
C PRO A 38 32.58 48.43 6.58
N THR A 39 33.38 47.63 7.30
CA THR A 39 33.45 47.48 8.79
C THR A 39 32.35 46.71 9.54
N VAL A 40 32.60 45.42 9.80
CA VAL A 40 32.62 44.82 11.17
C VAL A 40 33.58 43.62 11.14
N ALA A 41 34.48 43.54 12.12
CA ALA A 41 35.45 42.46 12.31
C ALA A 41 34.76 41.08 12.52
N PRO A 42 35.43 39.96 12.21
CA PRO A 42 34.78 38.67 11.98
C PRO A 42 34.34 37.99 13.28
N VAL A 43 33.06 37.63 13.36
CA VAL A 43 32.62 36.60 14.32
C VAL A 43 33.02 35.27 13.71
N THR A 44 33.99 34.59 14.34
CA THR A 44 34.40 33.24 13.98
C THR A 44 33.18 32.32 13.98
N ALA A 45 32.89 31.70 12.84
CA ALA A 45 31.83 30.71 12.64
C ALA A 45 32.12 29.35 13.31
N ALA A 46 32.75 29.36 14.49
CA ALA A 46 33.08 28.16 15.25
C ALA A 46 32.02 27.78 16.28
N ASP A 47 31.04 28.64 16.58
CA ASP A 47 30.22 28.50 17.80
C ASP A 47 28.72 28.25 17.59
N VAL A 48 28.29 27.78 16.41
CA VAL A 48 26.92 27.29 16.24
C VAL A 48 26.91 25.94 15.55
N SER A 49 27.48 24.95 16.24
CA SER A 49 27.12 23.56 15.98
C SER A 49 25.71 23.33 16.52
N PRO A 50 24.71 22.93 15.71
CA PRO A 50 23.42 22.51 16.25
C PRO A 50 23.66 21.28 17.13
N ARG A 51 23.43 21.42 18.43
CA ARG A 51 23.50 20.31 19.37
C ARG A 51 22.44 19.29 18.96
N ARG A 52 22.88 18.17 18.37
CA ARG A 52 22.01 17.06 17.97
C ARG A 52 21.21 16.63 19.21
N ALA A 53 19.90 16.85 19.19
CA ALA A 53 19.02 16.31 20.20
C ALA A 53 19.12 14.78 20.13
N VAL A 54 19.68 14.19 21.19
CA VAL A 54 19.65 12.74 21.38
C VAL A 54 18.21 12.39 21.75
N PRO A 55 17.54 11.47 21.04
CA PRO A 55 16.23 11.02 21.45
C PRO A 55 16.34 10.40 22.84
N VAL A 56 15.68 11.02 23.82
CA VAL A 56 15.46 10.42 25.14
C VAL A 56 14.59 9.20 24.90
N ARG A 57 15.15 8.01 25.13
CA ARG A 57 14.36 6.78 25.12
C ARG A 57 13.39 6.85 26.29
N THR A 58 12.12 7.10 25.99
CA THR A 58 11.03 6.80 26.92
C THR A 58 11.16 5.34 27.35
N PRO A 59 11.08 5.01 28.66
CA PRO A 59 11.01 3.63 29.10
C PRO A 59 9.79 2.99 28.42
N GLY A 60 10.05 2.14 27.43
CA GLY A 60 8.99 1.32 26.84
C GLY A 60 8.40 0.42 27.92
N PRO A 61 7.16 -0.06 27.74
CA PRO A 61 6.59 -1.06 28.65
C PRO A 61 7.60 -2.19 28.80
N ALA A 62 7.88 -2.58 30.04
CA ALA A 62 8.85 -3.61 30.39
C ALA A 62 8.56 -4.84 29.51
N ARG A 63 9.36 -5.01 28.46
CA ARG A 63 9.31 -6.22 27.64
C ARG A 63 9.65 -7.34 28.61
N SER A 64 8.71 -8.25 28.83
CA SER A 64 8.94 -9.51 29.52
C SER A 64 10.19 -10.14 28.89
N ALA A 65 11.33 -10.03 29.58
CA ALA A 65 12.57 -10.60 29.09
C ALA A 65 12.35 -12.11 29.01
N ALA A 66 12.49 -12.67 27.81
CA ALA A 66 12.47 -14.11 27.62
C ALA A 66 13.55 -14.71 28.52
N THR A 67 13.14 -15.44 29.55
CA THR A 67 14.06 -16.12 30.45
C THR A 67 14.52 -17.37 29.71
N VAL A 68 15.75 -17.36 29.21
CA VAL A 68 16.36 -18.55 28.59
C VAL A 68 16.65 -19.53 29.72
N VAL A 69 15.91 -20.64 29.74
CA VAL A 69 16.16 -21.74 30.67
C VAL A 69 17.47 -22.40 30.26
N PRO A 70 18.46 -22.52 31.18
CA PRO A 70 19.68 -23.24 30.87
C PRO A 70 19.35 -24.72 30.61
N PRO A 71 19.99 -25.34 29.61
CA PRO A 71 19.75 -26.75 29.28
C PRO A 71 20.03 -27.63 30.51
N ALA A 72 19.13 -28.57 30.77
CA ALA A 72 19.28 -29.55 31.84
C ALA A 72 20.42 -30.53 31.50
N PRO A 73 21.06 -31.16 32.51
CA PRO A 73 22.02 -32.22 32.27
C PRO A 73 21.37 -33.37 31.49
N GLY A 74 21.79 -33.58 30.25
CA GLY A 74 21.19 -34.55 29.31
C GLY A 74 20.46 -33.92 28.12
N ASP A 75 20.27 -32.61 28.10
CA ASP A 75 19.75 -31.90 26.93
C ASP A 75 20.79 -31.96 25.80
N VAL A 76 20.37 -32.56 24.68
CA VAL A 76 21.16 -32.61 23.45
C VAL A 76 21.02 -31.23 22.78
N PRO A 77 22.14 -30.53 22.49
CA PRO A 77 22.11 -29.29 21.73
C PRO A 77 21.35 -29.51 20.40
N PRO A 78 20.52 -28.55 19.96
CA PRO A 78 19.88 -28.67 18.65
C PRO A 78 20.96 -28.86 17.58
N GLU A 79 20.69 -29.77 16.64
CA GLU A 79 21.64 -30.04 15.56
C GLU A 79 21.98 -28.74 14.82
N PRO A 80 23.26 -28.53 14.46
CA PRO A 80 23.66 -27.31 13.77
C PRO A 80 22.89 -27.21 12.46
N GLU A 81 22.25 -26.05 12.22
CA GLU A 81 21.59 -25.77 10.96
C GLU A 81 22.60 -25.92 9.82
N VAL A 82 22.46 -26.99 9.04
CA VAL A 82 23.36 -27.28 7.93
C VAL A 82 23.08 -26.25 6.83
N ALA A 83 24.03 -25.35 6.60
CA ALA A 83 23.97 -24.44 5.47
C ALA A 83 23.86 -25.28 4.18
N ASN A 84 22.82 -25.01 3.38
CA ASN A 84 22.54 -25.74 2.12
C ASN A 84 22.11 -27.20 2.32
N ALA A 85 21.16 -27.45 3.23
CA ALA A 85 20.47 -28.73 3.31
C ALA A 85 19.96 -29.17 1.92
N PRO A 86 20.07 -30.47 1.56
CA PRO A 86 19.58 -30.96 0.29
C PRO A 86 18.07 -30.69 0.15
N ALA A 87 17.60 -30.50 -1.08
CA ALA A 87 16.18 -30.33 -1.35
C ALA A 87 15.39 -31.51 -0.76
N GLN A 88 14.54 -31.22 0.23
CA GLN A 88 13.64 -32.20 0.81
C GLN A 88 12.59 -32.58 -0.25
N PRO A 89 12.25 -33.86 -0.42
CA PRO A 89 11.14 -34.23 -1.27
C PRO A 89 9.85 -33.65 -0.69
N ASN A 90 9.16 -32.81 -1.46
CA ASN A 90 7.86 -32.30 -1.06
C ASN A 90 6.87 -33.46 -0.98
N ALA A 91 6.04 -33.47 0.06
CA ALA A 91 4.91 -34.39 0.11
C ALA A 91 4.00 -34.18 -1.12
N PRO A 92 3.40 -35.24 -1.68
CA PRO A 92 2.43 -35.09 -2.76
C PRO A 92 1.28 -34.20 -2.28
N LEU A 93 0.97 -33.18 -3.07
CA LEU A 93 -0.16 -32.30 -2.81
C LEU A 93 -1.46 -33.08 -3.02
N ALA A 94 -2.45 -32.84 -2.18
CA ALA A 94 -3.80 -33.33 -2.44
C ALA A 94 -4.35 -32.69 -3.73
N GLU A 95 -5.23 -33.41 -4.42
CA GLU A 95 -5.92 -32.86 -5.59
C GLU A 95 -6.71 -31.61 -5.17
N GLU A 96 -6.56 -30.54 -5.93
CA GLU A 96 -7.27 -29.29 -5.69
C GLU A 96 -8.78 -29.52 -5.92
N LEU A 97 -9.61 -29.07 -4.98
CA LEU A 97 -11.06 -29.14 -5.15
C LEU A 97 -11.50 -28.39 -6.41
N PRO A 98 -12.57 -28.84 -7.10
CA PRO A 98 -13.06 -28.17 -8.28
C PRO A 98 -13.48 -26.74 -7.93
N GLN A 99 -12.88 -25.76 -8.59
CA GLN A 99 -13.24 -24.36 -8.44
C GLN A 99 -14.54 -24.06 -9.22
N THR A 100 -15.65 -24.62 -8.75
CA THR A 100 -16.99 -24.51 -9.37
C THR A 100 -17.48 -23.07 -9.40
N ALA A 101 -18.40 -22.77 -10.33
CA ALA A 101 -18.99 -21.43 -10.42
C ALA A 101 -19.77 -21.10 -9.14
N ARG A 102 -20.43 -22.09 -8.53
CA ARG A 102 -21.11 -21.96 -7.23
C ARG A 102 -20.15 -21.59 -6.10
N TRP A 103 -19.01 -22.27 -6.00
CA TRP A 103 -17.99 -21.95 -4.99
C TRP A 103 -17.43 -20.55 -5.17
N LYS A 104 -17.12 -20.14 -6.42
CA LYS A 104 -16.65 -18.78 -6.72
C LYS A 104 -17.70 -17.73 -6.36
N LEU A 105 -18.98 -17.99 -6.68
CA LEU A 105 -20.08 -17.09 -6.34
C LEU A 105 -20.13 -16.84 -4.82
N GLU A 106 -20.11 -17.91 -4.02
CA GLU A 106 -20.13 -17.80 -2.55
C GLU A 106 -18.95 -16.95 -2.04
N LYS A 107 -17.75 -17.15 -2.59
CA LYS A 107 -16.57 -16.36 -2.23
C LYS A 107 -16.72 -14.89 -2.61
N THR A 108 -17.20 -14.60 -3.81
CA THR A 108 -17.39 -13.23 -4.29
C THR A 108 -18.45 -12.50 -3.47
N GLU A 109 -19.54 -13.17 -3.10
CA GLU A 109 -20.57 -12.61 -2.20
C GLU A 109 -20.00 -12.32 -0.80
N HIS A 110 -19.21 -13.24 -0.26
CA HIS A 110 -18.55 -13.04 1.03
C HIS A 110 -17.62 -11.81 0.99
N ILE A 111 -16.76 -11.70 -0.02
CA ILE A 111 -15.85 -10.55 -0.18
C ILE A 111 -16.64 -9.24 -0.35
N THR A 112 -17.71 -9.27 -1.14
CA THR A 112 -18.61 -8.10 -1.33
C THR A 112 -19.19 -7.64 0.01
N SER A 113 -19.61 -8.57 0.87
CA SER A 113 -20.11 -8.27 2.21
C SER A 113 -19.04 -7.63 3.10
N LEU A 114 -17.82 -8.18 3.11
CA LEU A 114 -16.69 -7.63 3.87
C LEU A 114 -16.39 -6.18 3.44
N LEU A 115 -16.25 -5.97 2.13
CA LEU A 115 -15.90 -4.67 1.57
C LEU A 115 -17.02 -3.63 1.79
N GLY A 116 -18.29 -4.07 1.76
CA GLY A 116 -19.43 -3.22 2.12
C GLY A 116 -19.35 -2.70 3.56
N ARG A 117 -18.97 -3.57 4.51
CA ARG A 117 -18.76 -3.16 5.91
C ARG A 117 -17.61 -2.17 6.05
N ASP A 118 -16.52 -2.37 5.31
CA ASP A 118 -15.39 -1.45 5.32
C ASP A 118 -15.75 -0.06 4.78
N VAL A 119 -16.57 0.02 3.72
CA VAL A 119 -17.08 1.31 3.24
C VAL A 119 -17.86 2.04 4.32
N THR A 120 -18.79 1.36 5.01
CA THR A 120 -19.56 1.97 6.11
C THR A 120 -18.65 2.46 7.24
N ARG A 121 -17.64 1.67 7.63
CA ARG A 121 -16.66 2.07 8.66
C ARG A 121 -15.85 3.30 8.23
N LEU A 122 -15.33 3.31 7.00
CA LEU A 122 -14.55 4.42 6.47
C LEU A 122 -15.38 5.69 6.32
N GLU A 123 -16.66 5.60 6.00
CA GLU A 123 -17.56 6.76 5.99
C GLU A 123 -17.68 7.37 7.40
N GLY A 124 -17.76 6.54 8.44
CA GLY A 124 -17.69 6.99 9.84
C GLY A 124 -16.37 7.71 10.14
N GLU A 125 -15.24 7.09 9.81
CA GLU A 125 -13.91 7.69 10.01
C GLU A 125 -13.73 9.02 9.28
N LYS A 126 -14.29 9.14 8.07
CA LYS A 126 -14.28 10.39 7.31
C LYS A 126 -15.03 11.50 8.06
N GLN A 127 -16.20 11.20 8.62
CA GLN A 127 -16.96 12.20 9.38
C GLN A 127 -16.25 12.59 10.67
N GLU A 128 -15.64 11.62 11.37
CA GLU A 128 -14.84 11.90 12.57
C GLU A 128 -13.63 12.78 12.26
N ALA A 129 -12.86 12.45 11.20
CA ALA A 129 -11.74 13.26 10.76
C ALA A 129 -12.17 14.67 10.35
N ARG A 130 -13.33 14.78 9.68
CA ARG A 130 -13.93 16.07 9.33
C ARG A 130 -14.33 16.88 10.56
N ALA A 131 -14.92 16.23 11.58
CA ALA A 131 -15.28 16.88 12.84
C ALA A 131 -14.04 17.36 13.62
N ARG A 132 -12.92 16.63 13.53
CA ARG A 132 -11.61 17.04 14.08
C ARG A 132 -10.90 18.12 13.25
N GLY A 133 -11.38 18.43 12.05
CA GLY A 133 -10.73 19.36 11.12
C GLY A 133 -9.46 18.80 10.46
N ASP A 134 -9.23 17.50 10.53
CA ASP A 134 -8.07 16.83 9.94
C ASP A 134 -8.30 16.57 8.44
N LYS A 135 -7.92 17.56 7.63
CA LYS A 135 -8.11 17.52 6.17
C LYS A 135 -7.29 16.43 5.49
N ALA A 136 -6.05 16.20 5.94
CA ALA A 136 -5.18 15.19 5.35
C ALA A 136 -5.78 13.79 5.52
N ARG A 137 -6.30 13.49 6.71
CA ARG A 137 -6.99 12.22 6.95
C ARG A 137 -8.28 12.08 6.15
N VAL A 138 -9.05 13.16 5.98
CA VAL A 138 -10.26 13.16 5.15
C VAL A 138 -9.94 12.80 3.70
N GLU A 139 -8.88 13.38 3.12
CA GLU A 139 -8.46 13.10 1.74
C GLU A 139 -7.97 11.66 1.57
N GLU A 140 -7.19 11.15 2.53
CA GLU A 140 -6.73 9.75 2.54
C GLU A 140 -7.91 8.77 2.56
N VAL A 141 -8.87 8.98 3.46
CA VAL A 141 -10.05 8.13 3.60
C VAL A 141 -10.95 8.23 2.37
N ASP A 142 -11.08 9.41 1.76
CA ASP A 142 -11.87 9.59 0.53
C ASP A 142 -11.26 8.83 -0.66
N ALA A 143 -9.94 8.85 -0.80
CA ALA A 143 -9.24 8.08 -1.82
C ALA A 143 -9.43 6.56 -1.61
N LEU A 144 -9.43 6.08 -0.37
CA LEU A 144 -9.72 4.68 -0.05
C LEU A 144 -11.19 4.32 -0.37
N LEU A 145 -12.14 5.18 0.01
CA LEU A 145 -13.56 5.00 -0.29
C LEU A 145 -13.83 4.92 -1.79
N GLN A 146 -13.20 5.76 -2.59
CA GLN A 146 -13.28 5.71 -4.06
C GLN A 146 -12.86 4.34 -4.58
N ARG A 147 -11.69 3.84 -4.16
CA ARG A 147 -11.18 2.52 -4.58
C ARG A 147 -12.12 1.39 -4.16
N HIS A 148 -12.62 1.41 -2.93
CA HIS A 148 -13.54 0.38 -2.44
C HIS A 148 -14.88 0.38 -3.17
N ARG A 149 -15.41 1.56 -3.56
CA ARG A 149 -16.65 1.65 -4.33
C ARG A 149 -16.49 1.08 -5.73
N VAL A 150 -15.41 1.44 -6.44
CA VAL A 150 -15.08 0.84 -7.74
C VAL A 150 -14.97 -0.67 -7.63
N ARG A 151 -14.24 -1.17 -6.62
CA ARG A 151 -14.08 -2.61 -6.41
C ARG A 151 -15.39 -3.32 -6.05
N LEU A 152 -16.27 -2.68 -5.29
CA LEU A 152 -17.60 -3.22 -5.00
C LEU A 152 -18.43 -3.38 -6.27
N ASP A 153 -18.37 -2.42 -7.18
CA ASP A 153 -19.10 -2.51 -8.44
C ASP A 153 -18.54 -3.63 -9.33
N GLU A 154 -17.22 -3.77 -9.41
CA GLU A 154 -16.58 -4.92 -10.09
C GLU A 154 -17.04 -6.26 -9.51
N LEU A 155 -17.02 -6.41 -8.18
CA LEU A 155 -17.44 -7.65 -7.52
C LEU A 155 -18.92 -7.96 -7.74
N ARG A 156 -19.77 -6.94 -7.84
CA ARG A 156 -21.20 -7.11 -8.15
C ARG A 156 -21.41 -7.60 -9.57
N GLU A 157 -20.67 -7.08 -10.54
CA GLU A 157 -20.74 -7.57 -11.93
C GLU A 157 -20.16 -9.00 -12.05
N GLU A 158 -19.09 -9.30 -11.31
CA GLU A 158 -18.54 -10.64 -11.21
C GLU A 158 -19.56 -11.62 -10.61
N ALA A 159 -20.23 -11.24 -9.51
CA ALA A 159 -21.29 -12.04 -8.89
C ALA A 159 -22.47 -12.29 -9.85
N ARG A 160 -22.86 -11.31 -10.66
CA ARG A 160 -23.90 -11.51 -11.70
C ARG A 160 -23.47 -12.55 -12.72
N THR A 161 -22.24 -12.44 -13.22
CA THR A 161 -21.68 -13.37 -14.21
C THR A 161 -21.58 -14.79 -13.62
N LEU A 162 -21.12 -14.90 -12.37
CA LEU A 162 -21.02 -16.17 -11.66
C LEU A 162 -22.40 -16.77 -11.33
N THR A 163 -23.41 -15.94 -11.08
CA THR A 163 -24.80 -16.41 -10.88
C THR A 163 -25.34 -17.10 -12.12
N GLU A 164 -25.06 -16.55 -13.31
CA GLU A 164 -25.45 -17.16 -14.58
C GLU A 164 -24.67 -18.46 -14.82
N ALA A 165 -23.36 -18.48 -14.56
CA ALA A 165 -22.54 -19.68 -14.69
C ALA A 165 -22.99 -20.79 -13.72
N ALA A 166 -23.26 -20.46 -12.45
CA ALA A 166 -23.73 -21.37 -11.42
C ALA A 166 -25.09 -22.01 -11.74
N ARG A 167 -25.95 -21.33 -12.50
CA ARG A 167 -27.24 -21.89 -12.96
C ARG A 167 -27.08 -22.93 -14.07
N ASN A 168 -26.03 -22.80 -14.88
CA ASN A 168 -25.76 -23.69 -16.00
C ASN A 168 -24.83 -24.85 -15.63
N GLU A 169 -24.29 -24.86 -14.41
CA GLU A 169 -23.39 -25.89 -13.92
C GLU A 169 -24.18 -27.17 -13.56
N PRO A 170 -23.75 -28.35 -14.05
CA PRO A 170 -24.39 -29.60 -13.67
C PRO A 170 -24.22 -29.85 -12.16
N PRO A 171 -25.19 -30.53 -11.50
CA PRO A 171 -25.05 -30.88 -10.11
C PRO A 171 -23.82 -31.77 -9.90
N GLU A 172 -23.08 -31.51 -8.81
CA GLU A 172 -21.93 -32.33 -8.45
C GLU A 172 -22.35 -33.80 -8.25
N PRO A 173 -21.50 -34.77 -8.66
CA PRO A 173 -21.80 -36.20 -8.61
C PRO A 173 -21.88 -36.76 -7.19
#